data_AF-A0ABD5LWQ4-F1
#
_entry.id   AF-A0ABD5LWQ4-F1
#
_cell.length_a   1.000
_cell.length_b   1.000
_cell.length_c   1.000
_cell.angle_alpha   90.00
_cell.angle_beta   90.00
_cell.angle_gamma   90.00
#
_symmetry.space_group_name_H-M   'P 1'
#
loop_
_entity.id
_entity.type
_entity.pdbx_description
1 polymer ?
#
loop_
_entity_poly.entity_id
_entity_poly.type
_entity_poly.pdbx_seq_one_letter_code
_entity_poly.pdbx_strand_id
1 'polypeptide(L)'
;MEKVNPVFSTLYEKVKNINLTAQDDLLHLKVILPSEVSFSLLSWLAAQTYYPQFYWQHRDESEEVAVCGQVKCFNHIRDAHRFLATHRHSLHADDVRIWGLNAWDTIIPGRIDKERGMMLTFFTSY
;
A
#
# COMPACT_ATOMS: atom_id res chain seq x y z
N MET A 1 -18.52 12.78 4.36
CA MET A 1 -18.40 11.49 3.63
C MET A 1 -19.07 11.52 2.26
N GLU A 2 -20.11 12.33 2.00
CA GLU A 2 -20.84 12.34 0.72
C GLU A 2 -19.97 12.61 -0.53
N LYS A 3 -18.93 13.45 -0.43
CA LYS A 3 -18.04 13.78 -1.56
C LYS A 3 -17.04 12.69 -1.95
N VAL A 4 -16.79 11.70 -1.09
CA VAL A 4 -15.80 10.63 -1.35
C VAL A 4 -16.44 9.42 -2.06
N ASN A 5 -17.75 9.23 -1.88
CA ASN A 5 -18.52 8.16 -2.51
C ASN A 5 -18.36 8.09 -4.04
N PRO A 6 -18.44 9.20 -4.83
CA PRO A 6 -18.27 9.13 -6.28
C PRO A 6 -16.88 8.68 -6.72
N VAL A 7 -15.84 8.89 -5.91
CA VAL A 7 -14.48 8.42 -6.18
C VAL A 7 -14.41 6.90 -6.04
N PHE A 8 -14.94 6.36 -4.94
CA PHE A 8 -14.99 4.92 -4.72
C PHE A 8 -15.84 4.21 -5.76
N SER A 9 -16.95 4.81 -6.21
CA SER A 9 -17.74 4.31 -7.33
C SER A 9 -16.95 4.27 -8.63
N THR A 10 -16.10 5.26 -8.89
CA THR A 10 -15.22 5.28 -10.09
C THR A 10 -14.20 4.15 -10.03
N LEU A 11 -13.59 3.92 -8.86
CA LEU A 11 -12.69 2.78 -8.65
C LEU A 11 -13.41 1.45 -8.83
N TYR A 12 -14.61 1.31 -8.26
CA TYR A 12 -15.42 0.11 -8.38
C TYR A 12 -15.76 -0.21 -9.84
N GLU A 13 -16.21 0.77 -10.61
CA GLU A 13 -16.51 0.58 -12.04
C GLU A 13 -15.26 0.26 -12.84
N LYS A 14 -14.11 0.89 -12.54
CA LYS A 14 -12.84 0.48 -13.16
C LYS A 14 -12.51 -0.98 -12.86
N VAL A 15 -12.59 -1.39 -11.59
CA VAL A 15 -12.31 -2.78 -11.17
C VAL A 15 -13.22 -3.78 -11.87
N LYS A 16 -14.52 -3.47 -11.94
CA LYS A 16 -15.54 -4.33 -12.55
C LYS A 16 -15.31 -4.56 -14.05
N ASN A 17 -14.77 -3.55 -14.75
CA ASN A 17 -14.53 -3.62 -16.19
C ASN A 17 -13.14 -4.16 -16.56
N ILE A 18 -12.33 -4.55 -15.57
CA ILE A 18 -11.04 -5.19 -15.84
C ILE A 18 -11.28 -6.66 -16.18
N ASN A 19 -10.90 -7.03 -17.40
CA ASN A 19 -10.74 -8.43 -17.76
C ASN A 19 -9.46 -8.95 -17.11
N LEU A 20 -9.60 -9.59 -15.95
CA LEU A 20 -8.52 -10.34 -15.30
C LEU A 20 -8.26 -11.62 -16.10
N THR A 21 -7.59 -11.51 -17.23
CA THR A 21 -6.98 -12.68 -17.87
C THR A 21 -5.86 -13.18 -16.97
N ALA A 22 -5.76 -14.51 -16.79
CA ALA A 22 -4.80 -15.17 -15.92
C ALA A 22 -3.36 -15.07 -16.42
N GLN A 23 -2.84 -13.85 -16.51
CA GLN A 23 -1.42 -13.56 -16.63
C GLN A 23 -0.91 -13.21 -15.23
N ASP A 24 0.21 -13.81 -14.81
CA ASP A 24 0.88 -13.59 -13.52
C ASP A 24 1.48 -12.17 -13.41
N ASP A 25 0.70 -11.12 -13.64
CA ASP A 25 1.18 -9.74 -13.66
C ASP A 25 0.51 -8.87 -12.58
N LEU A 26 1.28 -7.95 -12.03
CA LEU A 26 0.81 -7.06 -10.97
C LEU A 26 0.05 -5.89 -11.59
N LEU A 27 -1.26 -5.82 -11.31
CA LEU A 27 -2.10 -4.73 -11.78
C LEU A 27 -2.20 -3.62 -10.72
N HIS A 28 -1.87 -2.40 -11.11
CA HIS A 28 -2.04 -1.21 -10.27
C HIS A 28 -3.10 -0.26 -10.86
N LEU A 29 -4.07 0.12 -10.04
CA LEU A 29 -5.16 1.02 -10.43
C LEU A 29 -5.07 2.33 -9.66
N LYS A 30 -4.95 3.43 -10.40
CA LYS A 30 -4.82 4.78 -9.85
C LYS A 30 -6.03 5.63 -10.21
N VAL A 31 -6.54 6.36 -9.22
CA VAL A 31 -7.58 7.38 -9.40
C VAL A 31 -7.13 8.65 -8.68
N ILE A 32 -7.17 9.76 -9.41
CA ILE A 32 -6.82 11.08 -8.88
C ILE A 32 -8.08 11.67 -8.25
N LEU A 33 -7.94 12.14 -7.01
CA LEU A 33 -9.00 12.85 -6.31
C LEU A 33 -9.10 14.30 -6.81
N PRO A 34 -10.31 14.83 -7.05
CA PRO A 34 -10.48 16.25 -7.30
C PRO A 34 -10.00 17.07 -6.11
N SER A 35 -9.35 18.21 -6.35
CA SER A 35 -8.80 19.10 -5.30
C SER A 35 -9.86 19.66 -4.35
N GLU A 36 -11.13 19.70 -4.77
CA GLU A 36 -12.27 20.15 -3.97
C GLU A 36 -12.72 19.12 -2.92
N VAL A 37 -12.19 17.91 -2.97
CA VAL A 37 -12.48 16.83 -2.02
C VAL A 37 -11.45 16.87 -0.90
N SER A 38 -11.78 17.57 0.18
CA SER A 38 -11.01 17.51 1.42
C SER A 38 -11.60 16.46 2.37
N PHE A 39 -10.75 15.57 2.86
CA PHE A 39 -11.08 14.68 3.97
C PHE A 39 -9.82 14.31 4.73
N SER A 40 -9.97 13.96 6.01
CA SER A 40 -8.85 13.46 6.82
C SER A 40 -8.57 11.99 6.45
N LEU A 41 -7.36 11.73 5.94
CA LEU A 41 -6.90 10.36 5.63
C LEU A 41 -6.87 9.49 6.89
N LEU A 42 -6.43 10.05 8.02
CA LEU A 42 -6.40 9.34 9.30
C LEU A 42 -7.80 8.95 9.78
N SER A 43 -8.77 9.87 9.75
CA SER A 43 -10.16 9.57 10.12
C SER A 43 -10.79 8.54 9.19
N TRP A 44 -10.49 8.62 7.88
CA TRP A 44 -10.92 7.61 6.92
C TRP A 44 -10.34 6.23 7.26
N LEU A 45 -9.03 6.17 7.56
CA LEU A 45 -8.37 4.90 7.88
C LEU A 45 -8.93 4.27 9.16
N ALA A 46 -9.13 5.07 10.21
CA ALA A 46 -9.68 4.61 11.49
C ALA A 46 -11.12 4.09 11.37
N ALA A 47 -11.87 4.51 10.35
CA ALA A 47 -13.21 4.02 10.07
C ALA A 47 -13.22 2.67 9.31
N GLN A 48 -12.07 2.19 8.80
CA GLN A 48 -12.00 0.92 8.07
C GLN A 48 -12.05 -0.27 9.02
N THR A 49 -12.72 -1.33 8.59
CA THR A 49 -12.78 -2.62 9.32
C THR A 49 -11.69 -3.60 8.92
N TYR A 50 -10.99 -3.33 7.81
CA TYR A 50 -9.95 -4.19 7.27
C TYR A 50 -8.59 -3.89 7.87
N TYR A 51 -7.77 -4.93 8.00
CA TYR A 51 -6.40 -4.88 8.50
C TYR A 51 -5.45 -5.58 7.52
N PRO A 52 -4.15 -5.25 7.55
CA PRO A 52 -3.49 -4.22 8.37
C PRO A 52 -3.82 -2.78 7.95
N GLN A 53 -3.57 -1.81 8.84
CA GLN A 53 -3.76 -0.38 8.58
C GLN A 53 -2.44 0.35 8.83
N PHE A 54 -2.02 1.18 7.88
CA PHE A 54 -0.79 1.97 7.97
C PHE A 54 -1.06 3.43 7.65
N TYR A 55 -0.67 4.32 8.54
CA TYR A 55 -0.73 5.77 8.34
C TYR A 55 0.68 6.34 8.40
N TRP A 56 1.00 7.23 7.48
CA TRP A 56 2.26 7.95 7.47
C TRP A 56 2.09 9.36 6.93
N GLN A 57 2.75 10.31 7.57
CA GLN A 57 2.84 11.69 7.12
C GLN A 57 4.29 12.13 7.15
N HIS A 58 4.75 12.78 6.09
CA HIS A 58 6.08 13.36 6.05
C HIS A 58 6.19 14.47 7.10
N ARG A 59 7.38 14.65 7.68
CA ARG A 59 7.60 15.64 8.76
C ARG A 59 7.32 17.08 8.33
N ASP A 60 7.53 17.36 7.05
CA ASP A 60 7.29 18.68 6.45
C ASP A 60 5.86 18.81 5.90
N GLU A 61 4.98 17.84 6.18
CA GLU A 61 3.57 17.80 5.75
C GLU A 61 3.36 17.81 4.22
N SER A 62 4.43 17.62 3.45
CA SER A 62 4.40 17.62 1.99
C SER A 62 3.74 16.38 1.38
N GLU A 63 3.70 15.27 2.11
CA GLU A 63 3.13 14.00 1.67
C GLU A 63 2.41 13.32 2.85
N GLU A 64 1.20 12.83 2.60
CA GLU A 64 0.38 12.09 3.56
C GLU A 64 -0.19 10.85 2.88
N VAL A 65 -0.12 9.69 3.54
CA VAL A 65 -0.58 8.41 2.99
C VAL A 65 -1.31 7.60 4.07
N ALA A 66 -2.46 7.05 3.69
CA ALA A 66 -3.18 6.02 4.43
C ALA A 66 -3.32 4.76 3.58
N VAL A 67 -2.96 3.61 4.14
CA VAL A 67 -2.98 2.30 3.48
C VAL A 67 -3.81 1.33 4.30
N CYS A 68 -4.70 0.61 3.64
CA CYS A 68 -5.62 -0.33 4.27
C CYS A 68 -5.59 -1.68 3.53
N GLY A 69 -5.50 -2.77 4.30
CA GLY A 69 -5.43 -4.14 3.81
C GLY A 69 -4.02 -4.57 3.40
N GLN A 70 -3.91 -5.82 2.93
CA GLN A 70 -2.66 -6.38 2.39
C GLN A 70 -2.93 -7.21 1.13
N VAL A 71 -2.08 -7.04 0.12
CA VAL A 71 -2.03 -7.93 -1.05
C VAL A 71 -0.87 -8.92 -0.93
N LYS A 72 0.29 -8.43 -0.46
CA LYS A 72 1.50 -9.23 -0.25
C LYS A 72 2.24 -8.73 0.98
N CYS A 73 2.76 -9.68 1.77
CA CYS A 73 3.54 -9.39 2.98
C CYS A 73 4.98 -9.88 2.79
N PHE A 74 5.93 -9.15 3.39
CA PHE A 74 7.36 -9.48 3.38
C PHE A 74 7.88 -9.41 4.81
N ASN A 75 8.61 -10.44 5.22
CA ASN A 75 9.24 -10.49 6.54
C ASN A 75 10.61 -9.80 6.57
N HIS A 76 11.14 -9.45 5.39
CA HIS A 76 12.46 -8.83 5.27
C HIS A 76 12.50 -7.84 4.10
N ILE A 77 13.19 -6.72 4.31
CA ILE A 77 13.41 -5.67 3.32
C ILE A 77 13.94 -6.18 1.99
N ARG A 78 14.87 -7.14 2.05
CA ARG A 78 15.52 -7.69 0.85
C ARG A 78 14.52 -8.39 -0.06
N ASP A 79 13.48 -9.01 0.50
CA ASP A 79 12.46 -9.71 -0.29
C ASP A 79 11.49 -8.72 -0.92
N ALA A 80 11.13 -7.66 -0.18
CA ALA A 80 10.35 -6.54 -0.70
C ALA A 80 11.07 -5.84 -1.86
N HIS A 81 12.36 -5.51 -1.70
CA HIS A 81 13.15 -4.91 -2.78
C HIS A 81 13.28 -5.83 -3.99
N ARG A 82 13.54 -7.12 -3.77
CA ARG A 82 13.63 -8.09 -4.87
C ARG A 82 12.32 -8.16 -5.63
N PHE A 83 11.19 -8.18 -4.92
CA PHE A 83 9.88 -8.16 -5.54
C PHE A 83 9.69 -6.93 -6.44
N LEU A 84 9.99 -5.72 -5.96
CA LEU A 84 9.92 -4.50 -6.78
C LEU A 84 10.86 -4.56 -8.00
N ALA A 85 12.07 -5.09 -7.82
CA ALA A 85 13.04 -5.23 -8.90
C ALA A 85 12.57 -6.20 -9.99
N THR A 86 11.95 -7.33 -9.63
CA THR A 86 11.44 -8.32 -10.59
C THR A 86 10.28 -7.78 -11.42
N HIS A 87 9.46 -6.89 -10.86
CA HIS A 87 8.29 -6.34 -11.55
C HIS A 87 8.54 -4.96 -12.17
N ARG A 88 9.81 -4.50 -12.20
CA ARG A 88 10.17 -3.15 -12.70
C ARG A 88 9.90 -2.93 -14.19
N HIS A 89 9.71 -4.00 -14.96
CA HIS A 89 9.40 -3.95 -16.38
C HIS A 89 7.89 -3.89 -16.68
N SER A 90 7.05 -4.47 -15.82
CA SER A 90 5.59 -4.40 -15.96
C SER A 90 4.97 -3.27 -15.15
N LEU A 91 5.67 -2.79 -14.12
CA LEU A 91 5.28 -1.66 -13.31
C LEU A 91 6.06 -0.42 -13.76
N HIS A 92 5.36 0.71 -13.87
CA HIS A 92 6.04 2.00 -13.71
C HIS A 92 6.57 2.03 -12.27
N ALA A 93 7.90 2.01 -12.12
CA ALA A 93 8.56 1.79 -10.83
C ALA A 93 8.14 2.79 -9.73
N ASP A 94 7.66 3.98 -10.11
CA ASP A 94 7.25 5.04 -9.20
C ASP A 94 5.81 4.86 -8.66
N ASP A 95 5.04 3.96 -9.26
CA ASP A 95 3.62 3.81 -8.96
C ASP A 95 3.33 2.78 -7.85
N VAL A 96 4.25 1.85 -7.55
CA VAL A 96 4.02 0.81 -6.53
C VAL A 96 4.92 0.99 -5.32
N ARG A 97 4.30 1.08 -4.14
CA ARG A 97 4.97 1.30 -2.85
C ARG A 97 4.64 0.18 -1.87
N ILE A 98 5.60 -0.14 -0.99
CA ILE A 98 5.46 -1.17 0.05
C ILE A 98 5.57 -0.51 1.42
N TRP A 99 4.61 -0.76 2.31
CA TRP A 99 4.45 -0.05 3.58
C TRP A 99 4.51 -0.99 4.81
N GLY A 100 4.93 -0.48 5.99
CA GLY A 100 4.98 -1.21 7.28
C GLY A 100 5.93 -0.59 8.35
N LEU A 101 6.62 -1.32 9.25
CA LEU A 101 7.68 -0.96 10.27
C LEU A 101 9.02 -1.78 10.33
N ASN A 102 10.25 -1.32 10.07
CA ASN A 102 11.42 -2.21 10.30
C ASN A 102 11.72 -2.45 11.78
N ALA A 103 11.89 -3.71 12.18
CA ALA A 103 12.32 -4.05 13.54
C ALA A 103 13.77 -3.62 13.78
N TRP A 104 14.06 -3.17 15.01
CA TRP A 104 15.40 -2.75 15.43
C TRP A 104 16.44 -3.86 15.26
N ASP A 105 16.08 -5.07 15.68
CA ASP A 105 16.92 -6.25 15.48
C ASP A 105 16.67 -6.80 14.08
N THR A 106 17.63 -6.58 13.18
CA THR A 106 17.59 -7.22 11.88
C THR A 106 17.94 -8.71 12.07
N ILE A 107 16.93 -9.53 12.38
CA ILE A 107 16.98 -11.00 12.49
C ILE A 107 17.95 -11.53 13.57
N ILE A 108 17.41 -12.04 14.69
CA ILE A 108 18.06 -13.19 15.36
C ILE A 108 17.74 -14.42 14.50
N PRO A 109 18.74 -15.09 13.89
CA PRO A 109 18.48 -16.30 13.11
C PRO A 109 17.87 -17.36 14.02
N GLY A 110 16.66 -17.82 13.72
CA GLY A 110 16.04 -18.98 14.39
C GLY A 110 14.93 -18.69 15.39
N ARG A 111 14.57 -17.43 15.67
CA ARG A 111 13.40 -17.10 16.50
C ARG A 111 12.34 -16.33 15.73
N ILE A 112 11.79 -16.99 14.71
CA ILE A 112 10.54 -16.56 14.10
C ILE A 112 9.43 -17.30 14.86
N ASP A 113 8.75 -16.60 15.78
CA ASP A 113 7.39 -17.00 16.11
C ASP A 113 6.57 -16.84 14.83
N LYS A 114 6.27 -17.97 14.18
CA LYS A 114 5.54 -18.05 12.91
C LYS A 114 4.12 -17.45 12.97
N GLU A 115 3.67 -17.03 14.15
CA GLU A 115 2.29 -16.60 14.38
C GLU A 115 2.07 -15.08 14.32
N ARG A 116 3.12 -14.26 14.29
CA ARG A 116 2.96 -12.79 14.28
C ARG A 116 3.88 -12.17 13.24
N GLY A 117 3.38 -12.11 12.00
CA GLY A 117 3.99 -11.30 10.95
C GLY A 117 4.10 -9.85 11.42
N MET A 118 5.33 -9.40 11.70
CA MET A 118 5.59 -8.00 12.02
C MET A 118 5.66 -7.21 10.71
N MET A 119 4.75 -6.26 10.60
CA MET A 119 4.55 -5.30 9.53
C MET A 119 5.83 -4.43 9.33
N LEU A 120 6.48 -4.37 8.14
CA LEU A 120 7.78 -3.63 7.90
C LEU A 120 7.83 -2.43 6.86
N THR A 121 8.47 -1.24 7.15
CA THR A 121 8.29 0.09 6.45
C THR A 121 9.26 0.23 5.31
N PHE A 122 8.83 0.70 4.12
CA PHE A 122 9.77 1.30 3.17
C PHE A 122 9.21 2.51 2.39
N PHE A 123 10.01 3.57 2.35
CA PHE A 123 10.00 4.59 1.30
C PHE A 123 11.17 4.31 0.34
N THR A 124 10.93 4.41 -0.96
CA THR A 124 11.95 4.90 -1.87
C THR A 124 11.32 6.04 -2.67
N SER A 125 11.56 7.27 -2.24
CA SER A 125 11.58 8.40 -3.17
C SER A 125 13.00 8.40 -3.75
N TYR A 126 13.11 8.25 -5.06
CA TYR A 126 14.27 8.78 -5.79
C TYR A 126 13.82 10.05 -6.49
#